data_AF-A0AAV4MBU4-F1
#
_entry.id   AF-A0AAV4MBU4-F1
#
_cell.length_a   1.000
_cell.length_b   1.000
_cell.length_c   1.000
_cell.angle_alpha   90.00
_cell.angle_beta   90.00
_cell.angle_gamma   90.00
#
_symmetry.space_group_name_H-M   'P 1'
#
loop_
_entity.id
_entity.type
_entity.pdbx_description
1 polymer ?
#
loop_
_entity_poly.entity_id
_entity_poly.type
_entity_poly.pdbx_seq_one_letter_code
_entity_poly.pdbx_strand_id
1 'polypeptide(L)'
;MSLPVIESIYPEKITTRFLIHDIPLDIELEELATELEEKNNFSVSELRQFVGNKNSALSSPVLVAILGTIMPEYAKLWLTRQKSLYFFDKPQQCKILFNNLTTAFNSL
;
A
#
# COMPACT_ATOMS: atom_id res chain seq x y z
N MET A 1 44.35 0.81 -5.27
CA MET A 1 43.72 0.26 -4.05
C MET A 1 42.24 0.11 -4.35
N SER A 2 41.70 -1.11 -4.32
CA SER A 2 40.28 -1.41 -4.55
C SER A 2 39.52 -1.33 -3.24
N LEU A 3 38.45 -0.53 -3.19
CA LEU A 3 37.52 -0.52 -2.06
C LEU A 3 36.81 -1.87 -2.00
N PRO A 4 36.67 -2.50 -0.81
CA PRO A 4 35.85 -3.69 -0.68
C PRO A 4 34.39 -3.31 -0.91
N VAL A 5 33.78 -3.88 -1.94
CA VAL A 5 32.33 -3.79 -2.15
C VAL A 5 31.69 -4.66 -1.09
N ILE A 6 31.06 -4.03 -0.10
CA ILE A 6 30.24 -4.72 0.89
C ILE A 6 28.84 -4.80 0.31
N GLU A 7 28.48 -5.94 -0.28
CA GLU A 7 27.09 -6.24 -0.61
C GLU A 7 26.35 -6.58 0.68
N SER A 8 25.86 -5.56 1.38
CA SER A 8 24.87 -5.76 2.42
C SER A 8 23.55 -6.14 1.75
N ILE A 9 23.22 -7.44 1.75
CA ILE A 9 21.87 -7.90 1.43
C ILE A 9 20.94 -7.36 2.52
N TYR A 10 20.23 -6.27 2.24
CA TYR A 10 19.17 -5.80 3.11
C TYR A 10 17.93 -6.66 2.81
N PRO A 11 17.43 -7.47 3.76
CA PRO A 11 16.19 -8.20 3.53
C PRO A 11 15.06 -7.17 3.45
N GLU A 12 14.58 -6.89 2.23
CA GLU A 12 13.38 -6.09 2.06
C GLU A 12 12.22 -6.79 2.77
N LYS A 13 11.53 -6.03 3.64
CA LYS A 13 10.28 -6.52 4.26
C LYS A 13 9.24 -6.63 3.16
N ILE A 14 8.90 -7.86 2.78
CA ILE A 14 7.83 -8.11 1.83
C ILE A 14 6.52 -7.63 2.47
N THR A 15 5.86 -6.67 1.82
CA THR A 15 4.57 -6.13 2.28
C THR A 15 3.49 -6.32 1.23
N THR A 16 2.27 -6.57 1.71
CA THR A 16 1.06 -6.59 0.89
C THR A 16 0.24 -5.36 1.21
N ARG A 17 -0.27 -4.68 0.17
CA ARG A 17 -1.01 -3.44 0.30
C ARG A 17 -2.42 -3.56 -0.23
N PHE A 18 -3.38 -3.08 0.56
CA PHE A 18 -4.79 -3.08 0.19
C PHE A 18 -5.50 -1.85 0.75
N LEU A 19 -6.62 -1.51 0.13
CA LEU A 19 -7.50 -0.43 0.57
C LEU A 19 -8.65 -0.98 1.41
N ILE A 20 -8.97 -0.25 2.48
CA ILE A 20 -10.25 -0.33 3.18
C ILE A 20 -10.98 0.98 2.91
N HIS A 21 -12.26 0.90 2.52
CA HIS A 21 -13.11 2.06 2.28
C HIS A 21 -13.94 2.42 3.51
N ASP A 22 -14.59 3.57 3.45
CA ASP A 22 -15.57 4.03 4.45
C ASP A 22 -15.03 4.14 5.89
N ILE A 23 -13.74 4.45 6.02
CA ILE A 23 -13.13 4.74 7.32
C ILE A 23 -13.49 6.17 7.74
N PRO A 24 -14.09 6.39 8.92
CA PRO A 24 -14.39 7.72 9.44
C PRO A 24 -13.13 8.60 9.51
N LEU A 25 -13.30 9.91 9.30
CA LEU A 25 -12.18 10.86 9.33
C LEU A 25 -11.70 11.20 10.74
N ASP A 26 -12.53 10.94 11.75
CA ASP A 26 -12.28 11.22 13.15
C ASP A 26 -11.52 10.10 13.87
N ILE A 27 -11.29 8.96 13.23
CA ILE A 27 -10.50 7.89 13.84
C ILE A 27 -9.00 8.17 13.78
N GLU A 28 -8.31 7.87 14.88
CA GLU A 28 -6.85 7.89 14.92
C GLU A 28 -6.26 6.66 14.22
N LEU A 29 -5.23 6.86 13.40
CA LEU A 29 -4.60 5.76 12.66
C LEU A 29 -3.96 4.69 13.56
N GLU A 30 -3.53 5.08 14.76
CA GLU A 30 -2.96 4.15 15.75
C GLU A 30 -4.04 3.23 16.35
N GLU A 31 -5.22 3.78 16.66
CA GLU A 31 -6.38 3.00 17.08
C GLU A 31 -6.80 2.02 15.97
N LEU A 32 -6.85 2.51 14.72
CA LEU A 32 -7.15 1.68 13.56
C LEU A 32 -6.13 0.55 13.35
N ALA A 33 -4.83 0.83 13.51
CA ALA A 33 -3.78 -0.20 13.43
C ALA A 33 -3.98 -1.28 14.48
N THR A 34 -4.14 -0.86 15.74
CA THR A 34 -4.29 -1.75 16.89
C THR A 34 -5.48 -2.67 16.68
N GLU A 35 -6.62 -2.12 16.29
CA GLU A 35 -7.81 -2.93 16.05
C GLU A 35 -7.64 -3.91 14.89
N LEU A 36 -7.01 -3.49 13.78
CA LEU A 36 -6.75 -4.36 12.65
C LEU A 36 -5.86 -5.54 13.04
N GLU A 37 -4.82 -5.32 13.83
CA GLU A 37 -3.93 -6.38 14.33
C GLU A 37 -4.60 -7.29 15.37
N GLU A 38 -5.46 -6.74 16.24
CA GLU A 38 -6.17 -7.54 17.25
C GLU A 38 -7.25 -8.44 16.63
N LYS A 39 -7.95 -7.94 15.60
CA LYS A 39 -9.09 -8.64 15.00
C LYS A 39 -8.69 -9.53 13.82
N ASN A 40 -7.49 -9.36 13.26
CA ASN A 40 -7.02 -10.09 12.08
C ASN A 40 -5.65 -10.73 12.34
N ASN A 41 -5.35 -11.81 11.62
CA ASN A 41 -4.09 -12.53 11.77
C ASN A 41 -2.97 -11.93 10.89
N PHE A 42 -2.72 -10.62 10.98
CA PHE A 42 -1.63 -9.95 10.26
C PHE A 42 -1.05 -8.79 11.07
N SER A 43 0.18 -8.39 10.76
CA SER A 43 0.83 -7.21 11.33
C SER A 43 0.84 -6.05 10.34
N VAL A 44 0.42 -4.89 10.80
CA VAL A 44 0.36 -3.63 10.05
C VAL A 44 1.74 -2.99 10.06
N SER A 45 2.28 -2.73 8.87
CA SER A 45 3.57 -2.05 8.67
C SER A 45 3.40 -0.56 8.35
N GLU A 46 2.33 -0.18 7.67
CA GLU A 46 2.03 1.21 7.31
C GLU A 46 0.52 1.40 7.20
N LEU A 47 0.04 2.57 7.64
CA LEU A 47 -1.32 3.05 7.38
C LEU A 47 -1.27 4.45 6.77
N ARG A 48 -2.11 4.67 5.77
CA ARG A 48 -2.26 6.00 5.17
C ARG A 48 -3.70 6.26 4.79
N GLN A 49 -4.28 7.30 5.37
CA GLN A 49 -5.62 7.77 5.03
C GLN A 49 -5.58 8.78 3.88
N PHE A 50 -6.46 8.60 2.89
CA PHE A 50 -6.57 9.49 1.74
C PHE A 50 -7.71 10.48 1.93
N VAL A 51 -7.42 11.59 2.60
CA VAL A 51 -8.38 12.69 2.75
C VAL A 51 -8.47 13.46 1.43
N GLY A 52 -9.62 13.40 0.76
CA GLY A 52 -9.88 14.17 -0.45
C GLY A 52 -10.26 15.62 -0.14
N ASN A 53 -10.04 16.54 -1.11
CA ASN A 53 -10.40 17.97 -0.98
C ASN A 53 -11.91 18.26 -0.88
N LYS A 54 -12.78 17.24 -0.94
CA LYS A 54 -14.23 17.40 -0.77
C LYS A 54 -14.54 17.41 0.72
N ASN A 55 -14.58 18.61 1.31
CA ASN A 55 -14.87 18.88 2.73
C ASN A 55 -16.20 18.30 3.28
N SER A 56 -17.01 17.62 2.46
CA SER A 56 -18.27 17.00 2.85
C SER A 56 -18.18 15.48 3.06
N ALA A 57 -17.04 14.85 2.78
CA ALA A 57 -16.90 13.42 3.00
C ALA A 57 -16.72 13.14 4.50
N LEU A 58 -17.57 12.30 5.07
CA LEU A 58 -17.45 11.84 6.47
C LEU A 58 -16.50 10.64 6.61
N SER A 59 -16.14 10.03 5.49
CA SER A 59 -15.26 8.88 5.41
C SER A 59 -14.24 9.01 4.28
N SER A 60 -13.15 8.25 4.38
CA SER A 60 -12.11 8.19 3.38
C SER A 60 -11.52 6.78 3.25
N PRO A 61 -10.92 6.44 2.10
CA PRO A 61 -10.19 5.20 2.00
C PRO A 61 -8.87 5.26 2.75
N VAL A 62 -8.48 4.13 3.34
CA VAL A 62 -7.20 3.93 4.01
C VAL A 62 -6.41 2.84 3.29
N LEU A 63 -5.18 3.14 2.93
CA LEU A 63 -4.18 2.17 2.52
C LEU A 63 -3.61 1.48 3.76
N VAL A 64 -3.69 0.16 3.77
CA VAL A 64 -3.07 -0.70 4.77
C VAL A 64 -1.94 -1.47 4.09
N ALA A 65 -0.74 -1.36 4.64
CA ALA A 65 0.36 -2.25 4.30
C ALA A 65 0.56 -3.24 5.45
N ILE A 66 0.57 -4.53 5.13
CA ILE A 66 0.81 -5.61 6.10
C ILE A 66 2.09 -6.35 5.75
N LEU A 67 2.73 -6.94 6.74
CA LEU A 67 3.86 -7.85 6.51
C LEU A 67 3.38 -9.16 5.87
N GLY A 68 4.12 -9.64 4.88
CA GLY A 68 3.84 -10.87 4.15
C GLY A 68 3.24 -10.64 2.77
N THR A 69 2.90 -11.73 2.10
CA THR A 69 2.42 -11.78 0.71
C THR A 69 0.93 -12.07 0.58
N ILE A 70 0.27 -12.47 1.67
CA ILE A 70 -1.11 -12.93 1.64
C ILE A 70 -2.01 -11.74 1.92
N MET A 71 -2.70 -11.28 0.86
CA MET A 71 -3.75 -10.28 1.03
C MET A 71 -4.97 -10.95 1.69
N PRO A 72 -5.49 -10.42 2.80
CA PRO A 72 -6.77 -10.90 3.32
C PRO A 72 -7.87 -10.52 2.33
N GLU A 73 -8.84 -11.39 2.07
CA GLU A 73 -10.03 -11.04 1.25
C GLU A 73 -10.95 -10.05 1.97
N TYR A 74 -10.95 -10.10 3.30
CA TYR A 74 -11.68 -9.18 4.17
C TYR A 74 -10.84 -8.83 5.40
N ALA A 75 -10.87 -7.57 5.80
CA ALA A 75 -10.37 -7.11 7.09
C ALA A 75 -11.54 -6.96 8.06
N LYS A 76 -11.42 -7.53 9.26
CA LYS A 76 -12.37 -7.30 10.35
C LYS A 76 -12.07 -5.96 11.01
N LEU A 77 -13.09 -5.11 11.11
CA LEU A 77 -13.01 -3.77 11.70
C LEU A 77 -14.36 -3.37 12.32
N TRP A 78 -14.34 -2.84 13.54
CA TRP A 78 -15.46 -2.45 14.41
C TRP A 78 -16.61 -3.46 14.55
N LEU A 79 -16.36 -4.76 14.32
CA LEU A 79 -17.34 -5.88 14.25
C LEU A 79 -17.93 -6.15 12.85
N THR A 80 -17.54 -5.39 11.83
CA THR A 80 -17.90 -5.62 10.42
C THR A 80 -16.75 -6.27 9.65
N ARG A 81 -17.05 -6.89 8.51
CA ARG A 81 -16.04 -7.32 7.53
C ARG A 81 -15.98 -6.30 6.41
N GLN A 82 -14.85 -5.62 6.32
CA GLN A 82 -14.56 -4.70 5.22
C GLN A 82 -13.88 -5.46 4.10
N LYS A 83 -14.35 -5.27 2.87
CA LYS A 83 -13.74 -5.88 1.69
C LYS A 83 -12.42 -5.19 1.40
N SER A 84 -11.34 -5.96 1.29
CA SER A 84 -10.06 -5.43 0.85
C SER A 84 -10.08 -5.24 -0.68
N LEU A 85 -9.58 -4.10 -1.13
CA LEU A 85 -9.31 -3.89 -2.56
C LEU A 85 -7.81 -3.85 -2.80
N TYR A 86 -7.36 -4.55 -3.83
CA TYR A 86 -5.96 -4.50 -4.22
C TYR A 86 -5.54 -3.06 -4.51
N PHE A 87 -4.45 -2.64 -3.86
CA PHE A 87 -3.79 -1.40 -4.19
C PHE A 87 -2.60 -1.70 -5.08
N PHE A 88 -2.77 -1.49 -6.38
CA PHE A 88 -1.67 -1.56 -7.33
C PHE A 88 -1.02 -0.19 -7.44
N ASP A 89 0.28 -0.11 -7.11
CA ASP A 89 1.06 1.03 -7.55
C ASP A 89 0.98 1.10 -9.05
N LYS A 90 0.51 2.23 -9.57
CA LYS A 90 0.64 2.49 -10.99
C LYS A 90 2.14 2.53 -11.28
N PRO A 91 2.69 1.59 -12.07
CA PRO A 91 4.09 1.68 -12.43
C PRO A 91 4.29 3.03 -13.10
N GLN A 92 5.16 3.87 -12.52
CA GLN A 92 5.53 5.12 -13.17
C GLN A 92 6.20 4.71 -14.48
N GLN A 93 5.52 4.93 -15.60
CA GLN A 93 6.15 4.75 -16.91
C GLN A 93 7.35 5.69 -16.93
N CYS A 94 8.55 5.11 -16.86
CA CYS A 94 9.78 5.86 -16.97
C CYS A 94 9.77 6.47 -18.37
N LYS A 95 9.52 7.78 -18.48
CA LYS A 95 9.42 8.48 -19.79
C LYS A 95 10.63 8.21 -20.68
N ILE A 96 11.80 8.00 -20.07
CA ILE A 96 13.07 7.68 -20.74
C ILE A 96 13.00 6.33 -21.47
N LEU A 97 12.51 5.28 -20.81
CA LEU A 97 12.38 3.94 -21.41
C LEU A 97 11.26 3.90 -22.46
N PHE A 98 10.16 4.59 -22.22
CA PHE A 98 9.05 4.65 -23.17
C PHE A 98 9.49 5.28 -24.50
N ASN A 99 10.15 6.45 -24.46
CA ASN A 99 10.60 7.14 -25.68
C ASN A 99 11.64 6.34 -26.47
N ASN A 100 12.55 5.62 -25.79
CA ASN A 100 13.56 4.79 -26.46
C ASN A 100 12.92 3.58 -27.15
N LEU A 101 11.88 2.99 -26.56
CA LEU A 101 11.12 1.90 -27.19
C LEU A 101 10.35 2.38 -28.43
N THR A 102 9.68 3.54 -28.36
CA THR A 102 8.99 4.10 -29.54
C THR A 102 9.96 4.44 -30.67
N THR A 103 11.16 4.92 -30.34
CA THR A 103 12.19 5.22 -31.35
C THR A 103 12.72 3.94 -32.01
N ALA A 104 12.94 2.88 -31.22
CA ALA A 104 13.39 1.59 -31.75
C ALA A 104 12.33 0.89 -32.63
N PHE A 105 11.05 1.01 -32.29
CA PHE A 105 9.94 0.45 -33.09
C PHE A 105 9.67 1.23 -34.38
N ASN A 106 9.90 2.54 -34.39
CA ASN A 106 9.73 3.38 -35.59
C ASN A 106 10.96 3.37 -36.52
N SER A 107 12.02 2.64 -36.15
CA SER A 107 13.23 2.44 -36.95
C SER A 107 13.32 1.06 -37.61
N LEU A 108 12.23 0.27 -37.56
CA LEU A 108 12.01 -0.97 -38.32
C LEU A 108 10.95 -0.73 -39.40
#